data_AF-A0A947ZAF6-F1
#
_entry.id   AF-A0A947ZAF6-F1
#
_cell.length_a   1.000
_cell.length_b   1.000
_cell.length_c   1.000
_cell.angle_alpha   90.00
_cell.angle_beta   90.00
_cell.angle_gamma   90.00
#
_symmetry.space_group_name_H-M   'P 1'
#
loop_
_entity.id
_entity.type
_entity.pdbx_description
1 polymer ?
#
loop_
_entity_poly.entity_id
_entity_poly.type
_entity_poly.pdbx_seq_one_letter_code
_entity_poly.pdbx_strand_id
1 'polypeptide(L)'
;MATNDSDGLVGTNDTATVLQVLQYLQLSPREDAFMHSKASEEYTCRRTDRRLNLSLLIAPHHSHMRIVDYRLGQYKLKCSIFDQLASSKQLNKVFTLVEKQDSNSWRTVGFSKEAVIPGYFRNADGYLMSRVYDNDGKPVTGGLAKLAHDRSPEFDLPNPLQKKPNGLKLNFIDEPDRVHEIISSQDAHYCYNPFGKGVYLPKLIVESKIGRKSLWVGGEVNDAFGHAKVDILNVPKTNKEKKYLTWMLGHLLGELSSSHDVGSVFGFSMVDDK
;
A
#
# COMPACT_ATOMS: atom_id res chain seq x y z
N MET A 1 -39.09 37.87 -14.20
CA MET A 1 -38.06 37.31 -15.10
C MET A 1 -36.86 36.96 -14.24
N ALA A 2 -36.77 35.69 -13.84
CA ALA A 2 -35.63 35.15 -13.11
C ALA A 2 -34.92 34.20 -14.07
N THR A 3 -33.66 34.50 -14.40
CA THR A 3 -32.80 33.64 -15.22
C THR A 3 -32.20 32.57 -14.32
N ASN A 4 -32.61 31.32 -14.56
CA ASN A 4 -32.00 30.12 -14.02
C ASN A 4 -30.70 29.84 -14.78
N ASP A 5 -29.55 30.13 -14.18
CA ASP A 5 -28.26 29.62 -14.64
C ASP A 5 -27.99 28.30 -13.91
N SER A 6 -28.60 27.24 -14.44
CA SER A 6 -28.25 25.87 -14.15
C SER A 6 -27.13 25.42 -15.09
N ASP A 7 -25.88 25.74 -14.77
CA ASP A 7 -24.72 25.15 -15.45
C ASP A 7 -24.52 23.71 -14.98
N GLY A 8 -25.25 22.82 -15.66
CA GLY A 8 -25.08 21.39 -15.60
C GLY A 8 -23.82 20.98 -16.37
N LEU A 9 -22.71 20.80 -15.65
CA LEU A 9 -21.62 19.94 -16.12
C LEU A 9 -22.08 18.48 -15.98
N VAL A 10 -22.87 18.06 -16.97
CA VAL A 10 -23.11 16.67 -17.32
C VAL A 10 -21.76 16.03 -17.60
N GLY A 11 -21.43 14.95 -16.89
CA GLY A 11 -20.16 14.24 -17.03
C GLY A 11 -19.97 13.70 -18.44
N THR A 12 -19.20 14.42 -19.25
CA THR A 12 -18.63 13.91 -20.49
C THR A 12 -17.22 13.38 -20.20
N ASN A 13 -17.01 12.10 -20.49
CA ASN A 13 -15.71 11.44 -20.49
C ASN A 13 -14.91 11.92 -21.72
N ASP A 14 -14.66 13.21 -21.83
CA ASP A 14 -13.86 13.73 -22.92
C ASP A 14 -12.38 13.52 -22.59
N THR A 15 -11.64 12.84 -23.46
CA THR A 15 -10.18 12.68 -23.34
C THR A 15 -9.49 14.03 -23.16
N ALA A 16 -10.05 15.10 -23.75
CA ALA A 16 -9.60 16.47 -23.54
C ALA A 16 -9.73 16.93 -22.07
N THR A 17 -10.81 16.55 -21.38
CA THR A 17 -11.02 16.89 -19.96
C THR A 17 -10.03 16.15 -19.06
N VAL A 18 -9.70 14.90 -19.38
CA VAL A 18 -8.73 14.14 -18.57
C VAL A 18 -7.30 14.66 -18.77
N LEU A 19 -6.91 14.97 -20.01
CA LEU A 19 -5.60 15.58 -20.30
C LEU A 19 -5.46 16.96 -19.63
N GLN A 20 -6.51 17.78 -19.64
CA GLN A 20 -6.55 19.03 -18.89
C GLN A 20 -6.44 18.79 -17.39
N VAL A 21 -7.03 17.72 -16.87
CA VAL A 21 -6.97 17.42 -15.43
C VAL A 21 -5.60 16.90 -14.99
N LEU A 22 -4.89 16.17 -15.85
CA LEU A 22 -3.50 15.78 -15.59
C LEU A 22 -2.56 16.98 -15.42
N GLN A 23 -2.88 18.14 -16.02
CA GLN A 23 -2.09 19.37 -15.82
C GLN A 23 -2.13 19.88 -14.38
N TYR A 24 -3.18 19.52 -13.61
CA TYR A 24 -3.28 19.88 -12.20
C TYR A 24 -2.65 18.84 -11.28
N LEU A 25 -2.16 17.72 -11.82
CA LEU A 25 -1.44 16.71 -11.05
C LEU A 25 0.01 17.17 -10.87
N GLN A 26 0.32 17.61 -9.66
CA GLN A 26 1.64 18.10 -9.31
C GLN A 26 2.38 17.02 -8.54
N LEU A 27 3.59 16.70 -8.99
CA LEU A 27 4.55 15.94 -8.20
C LEU A 27 5.00 16.84 -7.05
N SER A 28 4.74 16.42 -5.83
CA SER A 28 5.18 17.13 -4.63
C SER A 28 6.71 17.03 -4.54
N PRO A 29 7.45 18.16 -4.46
CA PRO A 29 8.88 18.14 -4.22
C PRO A 29 9.17 17.42 -2.90
N ARG A 30 10.10 16.48 -2.92
CA ARG A 30 10.49 15.69 -1.75
C ARG A 30 12.00 15.69 -1.62
N GLU A 31 12.48 16.31 -0.54
CA GLU A 31 13.91 16.38 -0.21
C GLU A 31 14.47 14.98 0.12
N ASP A 32 13.64 14.08 0.63
CA ASP A 32 13.97 12.70 0.99
C ASP A 32 14.00 11.73 -0.20
N ALA A 33 13.39 12.09 -1.34
CA ALA A 33 13.30 11.21 -2.51
C ALA A 33 14.67 10.88 -3.11
N PHE A 34 15.65 11.79 -3.00
CA PHE A 34 17.01 11.55 -3.47
C PHE A 34 17.80 10.58 -2.58
N MET A 35 17.44 10.49 -1.30
CA MET A 35 18.11 9.64 -0.31
C MET A 35 17.58 8.19 -0.34
N HIS A 36 16.36 8.00 -0.84
CA HIS A 36 15.70 6.71 -0.86
C HIS A 36 15.24 6.36 -2.28
N SER A 37 16.03 5.56 -2.99
CA SER A 37 15.72 5.09 -4.36
C SER A 37 14.40 4.32 -4.48
N LYS A 38 13.86 3.84 -3.35
CA LYS A 38 12.58 3.14 -3.23
C LYS A 38 11.45 4.01 -2.67
N ALA A 39 11.65 5.33 -2.55
CA ALA A 39 10.62 6.26 -2.12
C ALA A 39 9.42 6.24 -3.07
N SER A 40 8.23 6.47 -2.52
CA SER A 40 7.04 6.67 -3.35
C SER A 40 7.01 8.11 -3.89
N GLU A 41 6.62 8.26 -5.15
CA GLU A 41 6.31 9.54 -5.77
C GLU A 41 4.96 10.03 -5.22
N GLU A 42 4.94 11.21 -4.60
CA GLU A 42 3.69 11.80 -4.10
C GLU A 42 3.11 12.77 -5.14
N TYR A 43 1.92 12.47 -5.62
CA TYR A 43 1.18 13.34 -6.52
C TYR A 43 -0.02 13.94 -5.80
N THR A 44 -0.22 15.24 -5.97
CA THR A 44 -1.41 15.92 -5.50
C THR A 44 -2.11 16.62 -6.65
N CYS A 45 -3.43 16.54 -6.67
CA CYS A 45 -4.26 17.33 -7.57
C CYS A 45 -5.23 18.13 -6.73
N ARG A 46 -5.21 19.45 -6.89
CA ARG A 46 -6.12 20.38 -6.23
C ARG A 46 -6.68 21.35 -7.27
N ARG A 47 -7.96 21.21 -7.62
CA ARG A 47 -8.65 22.21 -8.43
C ARG A 47 -9.16 23.35 -7.56
N THR A 48 -9.14 24.56 -8.09
CA THR A 48 -9.60 25.80 -7.42
C THR A 48 -11.08 25.74 -7.02
N ASP A 49 -11.90 25.03 -7.79
CA ASP A 49 -13.32 24.77 -7.48
C ASP A 49 -13.53 23.79 -6.31
N ARG A 50 -12.46 23.22 -5.74
CA ARG A 50 -12.45 22.19 -4.69
C ARG A 50 -13.24 20.92 -5.02
N ARG A 51 -13.71 20.76 -6.27
CA ARG A 51 -14.48 19.58 -6.72
C ARG A 51 -13.59 18.38 -7.04
N LEU A 52 -12.28 18.61 -7.18
CA LEU A 52 -11.26 17.59 -7.38
C LEU A 52 -10.10 17.80 -6.41
N ASN A 53 -10.04 16.94 -5.38
CA ASN A 53 -8.89 16.80 -4.50
C ASN A 53 -8.44 15.33 -4.54
N LEU A 54 -7.19 15.10 -4.91
CA LEU A 54 -6.57 13.78 -4.95
C LEU A 54 -5.18 13.85 -4.32
N SER A 55 -4.85 12.86 -3.51
CA SER A 55 -3.48 12.56 -3.10
C SER A 55 -3.16 11.12 -3.45
N LEU A 56 -2.11 10.91 -4.22
CA LEU A 56 -1.69 9.62 -4.75
C LEU A 56 -0.24 9.36 -4.33
N LEU A 57 0.08 8.11 -4.00
CA LEU A 57 1.44 7.64 -3.79
C LEU A 57 1.72 6.56 -4.82
N ILE A 58 2.66 6.81 -5.73
CA ILE A 58 3.09 5.83 -6.72
C ILE A 58 4.38 5.20 -6.20
N ALA A 59 4.43 3.87 -6.13
CA ALA A 59 5.63 3.10 -5.80
C ALA A 59 6.17 2.49 -7.10
N PRO A 60 7.14 3.14 -7.78
CA PRO A 60 7.57 2.71 -9.12
C PRO A 60 8.15 1.30 -9.13
N HIS A 61 8.88 0.94 -8.08
CA HIS A 61 9.50 -0.37 -7.92
C HIS A 61 8.49 -1.52 -7.81
N HIS A 62 7.25 -1.23 -7.38
CA HIS A 62 6.15 -2.19 -7.34
C HIS A 62 5.17 -2.00 -8.51
N SER A 63 5.35 -0.97 -9.33
CA SER A 63 4.37 -0.58 -10.37
C SER A 63 2.96 -0.40 -9.81
N HIS A 64 2.85 0.11 -8.58
CA HIS A 64 1.57 0.22 -7.85
C HIS A 64 1.29 1.67 -7.46
N MET A 65 0.02 2.03 -7.34
CA MET A 65 -0.42 3.32 -6.83
C MET A 65 -1.42 3.16 -5.68
N ARG A 66 -1.19 3.92 -4.60
CA ARG A 66 -2.12 4.07 -3.48
C ARG A 66 -2.86 5.40 -3.58
N ILE A 67 -4.17 5.37 -3.39
CA ILE A 67 -4.99 6.56 -3.21
C ILE A 67 -5.07 6.85 -1.70
N VAL A 68 -4.68 8.05 -1.27
CA VAL A 68 -4.59 8.43 0.16
C VAL A 68 -5.76 9.31 0.61
N ASP A 69 -6.09 10.34 -0.19
CA ASP A 69 -7.23 11.21 0.08
C ASP A 69 -8.14 11.24 -1.14
N TYR A 70 -9.38 10.81 -0.91
CA TYR A 70 -10.45 10.82 -1.88
C TYR A 70 -11.71 11.32 -1.20
N ARG A 71 -11.89 12.64 -1.17
CA ARG A 71 -13.18 13.23 -0.78
C ARG A 71 -14.27 12.80 -1.77
N LEU A 72 -15.49 12.58 -1.28
CA LEU A 72 -16.63 12.12 -2.08
C LEU A 72 -16.86 12.99 -3.33
N GLY A 73 -17.24 12.35 -4.45
CA GLY A 73 -17.62 13.02 -5.70
C GLY A 73 -16.66 12.81 -6.88
N GLN A 74 -17.19 13.06 -8.09
CA GLN A 74 -16.49 12.97 -9.38
C GLN A 74 -15.82 11.62 -9.68
N TYR A 75 -16.50 10.53 -9.33
CA TYR A 75 -15.90 9.19 -9.40
C TYR A 75 -15.42 8.76 -10.78
N LYS A 76 -16.20 9.04 -11.82
CA LYS A 76 -15.81 8.73 -13.20
C LYS A 76 -14.55 9.47 -13.62
N LEU A 77 -14.49 10.78 -13.38
CA LEU A 77 -13.33 11.60 -13.72
C LEU A 77 -12.06 11.11 -13.01
N LYS A 78 -12.16 10.85 -11.71
CA LYS A 78 -11.01 10.36 -10.93
C LYS A 78 -10.55 8.98 -11.40
N CYS A 79 -11.47 8.11 -11.80
CA CYS A 79 -11.10 6.82 -12.38
C CYS A 79 -10.42 6.95 -13.73
N SER A 80 -10.85 7.89 -14.59
CA SER A 80 -10.15 8.16 -15.84
C SER A 80 -8.72 8.65 -15.61
N ILE A 81 -8.48 9.44 -14.55
CA ILE A 81 -7.12 9.85 -14.14
C ILE A 81 -6.31 8.62 -13.72
N PHE A 82 -6.90 7.71 -12.94
CA PHE A 82 -6.22 6.48 -12.50
C PHE A 82 -5.88 5.57 -13.68
N ASP A 83 -6.79 5.39 -14.63
CA ASP A 83 -6.57 4.56 -15.81
C ASP A 83 -5.45 5.18 -16.70
N GLN A 84 -5.41 6.50 -16.88
CA GLN A 84 -4.34 7.16 -17.61
C GLN A 84 -2.98 7.12 -16.90
N LEU A 85 -2.97 7.31 -15.57
CA LEU A 85 -1.74 7.14 -14.78
C LEU A 85 -1.25 5.71 -14.83
N ALA A 86 -2.14 4.72 -14.72
CA ALA A 86 -1.80 3.32 -14.82
C ALA A 86 -1.19 2.98 -16.17
N SER A 87 -1.78 3.45 -17.27
CA SER A 87 -1.23 3.23 -18.61
C SER A 87 0.13 3.93 -18.81
N SER A 88 0.25 5.20 -18.41
CA SER A 88 1.49 5.99 -18.62
C SER A 88 2.66 5.55 -17.74
N LYS A 89 2.40 5.12 -16.51
CA LYS A 89 3.40 4.65 -15.54
C LYS A 89 3.53 3.12 -15.51
N GLN A 90 2.85 2.41 -16.41
CA GLN A 90 2.83 0.94 -16.49
C GLN A 90 2.49 0.30 -15.13
N LEU A 91 1.45 0.82 -14.47
CA LEU A 91 1.03 0.31 -13.17
C LEU A 91 0.22 -0.98 -13.33
N ASN A 92 0.51 -1.96 -12.49
CA ASN A 92 -0.24 -3.22 -12.41
C ASN A 92 -1.48 -3.07 -11.53
N LYS A 93 -1.46 -2.13 -10.57
CA LYS A 93 -2.50 -2.01 -9.55
C LYS A 93 -2.65 -0.60 -9.02
N VAL A 94 -3.90 -0.21 -8.81
CA VAL A 94 -4.30 0.98 -8.05
C VAL A 94 -5.16 0.52 -6.88
N PHE A 95 -4.87 0.96 -5.66
CA PHE A 95 -5.62 0.54 -4.49
C PHE A 95 -5.87 1.67 -3.49
N THR A 96 -6.82 1.41 -2.59
CA THR A 96 -7.21 2.32 -1.50
C THR A 96 -7.75 1.52 -0.32
N LEU A 97 -7.72 2.12 0.87
CA LEU A 97 -8.39 1.61 2.06
C LEU A 97 -9.59 2.50 2.37
N VAL A 98 -10.77 1.91 2.51
CA VAL A 98 -12.03 2.63 2.64
C VAL A 98 -12.91 2.00 3.70
N GLU A 99 -13.75 2.78 4.35
CA GLU A 99 -14.75 2.23 5.25
C GLU A 99 -15.78 1.40 4.47
N LYS A 100 -16.41 0.43 5.15
CA LYS A 100 -17.44 -0.44 4.55
C LYS A 100 -18.53 0.36 3.81
N GLN A 101 -18.95 1.49 4.38
CA GLN A 101 -20.00 2.35 3.83
C GLN A 101 -19.64 2.97 2.47
N ASP A 102 -18.36 3.26 2.23
CA ASP A 102 -17.90 3.86 0.97
C ASP A 102 -17.63 2.82 -0.11
N SER A 103 -17.48 1.54 0.26
CA SER A 103 -17.06 0.47 -0.66
C SER A 103 -17.95 0.32 -1.90
N ASN A 104 -19.25 0.59 -1.79
CA ASN A 104 -20.18 0.51 -2.91
C ASN A 104 -19.87 1.55 -4.00
N SER A 105 -19.53 2.78 -3.62
CA SER A 105 -19.15 3.85 -4.56
C SER A 105 -17.86 3.53 -5.31
N TRP A 106 -16.95 2.77 -4.70
CA TRP A 106 -15.74 2.29 -5.36
C TRP A 106 -16.02 1.14 -6.34
N ARG A 107 -16.98 0.25 -6.01
CA ARG A 107 -17.40 -0.83 -6.92
C ARG A 107 -18.04 -0.31 -8.20
N THR A 108 -18.83 0.76 -8.14
CA THR A 108 -19.50 1.32 -9.34
C THR A 108 -18.51 1.86 -10.36
N VAL A 109 -17.28 2.16 -9.95
CA VAL A 109 -16.18 2.57 -10.83
C VAL A 109 -15.13 1.47 -11.06
N GLY A 110 -15.50 0.23 -10.75
CA GLY A 110 -14.74 -0.96 -11.10
C GLY A 110 -13.56 -1.27 -10.19
N PHE A 111 -13.59 -0.80 -8.94
CA PHE A 111 -12.74 -1.37 -7.89
C PHE A 111 -13.39 -2.62 -7.30
N SER A 112 -12.58 -3.61 -6.93
CA SER A 112 -12.99 -4.86 -6.30
C SER A 112 -12.44 -4.94 -4.89
N LYS A 113 -13.17 -5.57 -3.98
CA LYS A 113 -12.71 -5.80 -2.60
C LYS A 113 -11.71 -6.96 -2.61
N GLU A 114 -10.52 -6.75 -2.05
CA GLU A 114 -9.49 -7.77 -1.91
C GLU A 114 -9.41 -8.34 -0.50
N ALA A 115 -9.48 -7.48 0.51
CA ALA A 115 -9.27 -7.86 1.90
C ALA A 115 -10.07 -6.96 2.84
N VAL A 116 -10.21 -7.43 4.08
CA VAL A 116 -10.76 -6.67 5.20
C VAL A 116 -9.69 -6.64 6.29
N ILE A 117 -9.42 -5.44 6.82
CA ILE A 117 -8.48 -5.20 7.90
C ILE A 117 -9.31 -4.83 9.12
N PRO A 118 -9.43 -5.72 10.11
CA PRO A 118 -10.23 -5.48 11.30
C PRO A 118 -9.77 -4.22 12.04
N GLY A 119 -10.72 -3.36 12.37
CA GLY A 119 -10.50 -2.17 13.19
C GLY A 119 -9.58 -1.11 12.58
N TYR A 120 -9.25 -1.15 11.28
CA TYR A 120 -8.32 -0.20 10.63
C TYR A 120 -8.71 1.29 10.76
N PHE A 121 -10.01 1.57 10.85
CA PHE A 121 -10.52 2.88 11.21
C PHE A 121 -10.99 2.85 12.66
N ARG A 122 -10.98 4.00 13.33
CA ARG A 122 -11.33 4.14 14.76
C ARG A 122 -12.51 3.28 15.23
N ASN A 123 -13.56 3.22 14.41
CA ASN A 123 -14.81 2.52 14.73
C ASN A 123 -15.25 1.53 13.64
N ALA A 124 -14.38 1.18 12.69
CA ALA A 124 -14.76 0.37 11.54
C ALA A 124 -13.61 -0.42 10.93
N ASP A 125 -13.94 -1.53 10.28
CA ASP A 125 -12.97 -2.27 9.48
C ASP A 125 -12.60 -1.52 8.20
N GLY A 126 -11.34 -1.65 7.78
CA GLY A 126 -10.84 -1.12 6.52
C GLY A 126 -11.01 -2.13 5.40
N TYR A 127 -11.61 -1.71 4.30
CA TYR A 127 -11.74 -2.54 3.09
C TYR A 127 -10.62 -2.15 2.13
N LEU A 128 -9.75 -3.11 1.82
CA LEU A 128 -8.79 -2.96 0.73
C LEU A 128 -9.55 -3.11 -0.58
N MET A 129 -9.68 -2.00 -1.30
CA MET A 129 -10.32 -1.93 -2.60
C MET A 129 -9.26 -1.66 -3.65
N SER A 130 -9.29 -2.39 -4.76
CA SER A 130 -8.31 -2.22 -5.83
C SER A 130 -8.92 -2.30 -7.21
N ARG A 131 -8.16 -1.78 -8.16
CA ARG A 131 -8.34 -1.97 -9.58
C ARG A 131 -7.01 -2.46 -10.13
N VAL A 132 -7.05 -3.56 -10.86
CA VAL A 132 -5.87 -4.18 -11.47
C VAL A 132 -5.90 -3.94 -12.97
N TYR A 133 -4.72 -3.88 -13.55
CA TYR A 133 -4.50 -3.58 -14.96
C TYR A 133 -3.75 -4.73 -15.61
N ASP A 134 -4.04 -4.97 -16.88
CA ASP A 134 -3.27 -5.91 -17.70
C ASP A 134 -1.98 -5.25 -18.22
N ASN A 135 -1.19 -6.02 -18.97
CA ASN A 135 0.07 -5.54 -19.57
C ASN A 135 -0.14 -4.42 -20.61
N ASP A 136 -1.36 -4.24 -21.13
CA ASP A 136 -1.70 -3.13 -22.03
C ASP A 136 -2.08 -1.86 -21.23
N GLY A 137 -2.09 -1.93 -19.90
CA GLY A 137 -2.56 -0.86 -19.02
C GLY A 137 -4.08 -0.70 -19.02
N LYS A 138 -4.83 -1.73 -19.45
CA LYS A 138 -6.30 -1.71 -19.44
C LYS A 138 -6.84 -2.32 -18.15
N PRO A 139 -7.94 -1.77 -17.61
CA PRO A 139 -8.50 -2.23 -16.35
C PRO A 139 -9.17 -3.60 -16.50
N VAL A 140 -8.82 -4.54 -15.61
CA VAL A 140 -9.40 -5.89 -15.59
C VAL A 140 -10.69 -5.89 -14.77
N THR A 141 -11.80 -6.16 -15.44
CA THR A 141 -13.12 -6.25 -14.80
C THR A 141 -13.22 -7.53 -13.96
N GLY A 142 -13.53 -7.41 -12.67
CA GLY A 142 -13.56 -8.53 -11.72
C GLY A 142 -12.36 -8.56 -10.76
N GLY A 143 -11.39 -7.66 -10.94
CA GLY A 143 -10.29 -7.46 -10.00
C GLY A 143 -9.29 -8.60 -9.99
N LEU A 144 -8.53 -8.69 -8.89
CA LEU A 144 -7.48 -9.69 -8.69
C LEU A 144 -8.00 -11.13 -8.76
N ALA A 145 -9.26 -11.38 -8.35
CA ALA A 145 -9.88 -12.71 -8.43
C ALA A 145 -9.95 -13.25 -9.86
N LYS A 146 -10.08 -12.36 -10.87
CA LYS A 146 -10.09 -12.77 -12.28
C LYS A 146 -8.69 -13.08 -12.82
N LEU A 147 -7.66 -12.37 -12.33
CA LEU A 147 -6.26 -12.66 -12.64
C LEU A 147 -5.80 -13.95 -11.95
N ALA A 148 -6.27 -14.19 -10.73
CA ALA A 148 -5.91 -15.33 -9.89
C ALA A 148 -6.64 -16.64 -10.25
N HIS A 149 -7.43 -16.68 -11.33
CA HIS A 149 -8.15 -17.88 -11.77
C HIS A 149 -7.22 -19.10 -12.02
N ASP A 150 -5.90 -18.91 -12.10
CA ASP A 150 -4.94 -19.99 -12.30
C ASP A 150 -4.25 -20.55 -11.04
N ARG A 151 -4.35 -19.91 -9.86
CA ARG A 151 -3.91 -20.46 -8.55
C ARG A 151 -4.23 -19.46 -7.44
N SER A 152 -5.32 -19.67 -6.71
CA SER A 152 -5.31 -19.26 -5.30
C SER A 152 -4.39 -20.25 -4.58
N PRO A 153 -3.22 -19.86 -4.04
CA PRO A 153 -2.44 -20.77 -3.23
C PRO A 153 -3.31 -21.16 -2.03
N GLU A 154 -3.72 -22.43 -1.98
CA GLU A 154 -4.20 -23.02 -0.74
C GLU A 154 -3.02 -22.99 0.23
N PHE A 155 -3.08 -22.07 1.18
CA PHE A 155 -2.15 -22.08 2.29
C PHE A 155 -2.66 -23.13 3.26
N ASP A 156 -1.90 -24.21 3.43
CA ASP A 156 -2.06 -25.07 4.59
C ASP A 156 -2.06 -24.19 5.85
N LEU A 157 -2.91 -24.53 6.82
CA LEU A 157 -2.87 -23.90 8.13
C LEU A 157 -1.41 -23.96 8.62
N PRO A 158 -0.75 -22.81 8.82
CA PRO A 158 0.66 -22.81 9.15
C PRO A 158 0.82 -23.54 10.48
N ASN A 159 1.59 -24.64 10.47
CA ASN A 159 2.02 -25.23 11.72
C ASN A 159 2.86 -24.18 12.45
N PRO A 160 2.39 -23.65 13.59
CA PRO A 160 3.15 -22.63 14.31
C PRO A 160 4.52 -23.21 14.61
N LEU A 161 5.58 -22.43 14.34
CA LEU A 161 6.92 -22.84 14.71
C LEU A 161 6.96 -22.91 16.24
N GLN A 162 6.89 -24.13 16.78
CA GLN A 162 6.90 -24.34 18.23
C GLN A 162 8.31 -24.24 18.83
N LYS A 163 9.36 -24.40 18.00
CA LYS A 163 10.76 -24.38 18.44
C LYS A 163 11.57 -23.35 17.68
N LYS A 164 12.40 -22.62 18.44
CA LYS A 164 13.34 -21.64 17.91
C LYS A 164 14.27 -22.29 16.88
N PRO A 165 14.41 -21.72 15.66
CA PRO A 165 15.38 -22.19 14.70
C PRO A 165 16.82 -22.09 15.23
N ASN A 166 17.62 -23.14 15.01
CA ASN A 166 19.00 -23.20 15.49
C ASN A 166 19.87 -22.06 14.92
N GLY A 167 20.69 -21.46 15.78
CA GLY A 167 21.63 -20.39 15.41
C GLY A 167 20.99 -19.02 15.18
N LEU A 168 19.68 -18.86 15.42
CA LEU A 168 19.01 -17.58 15.30
C LEU A 168 19.29 -16.69 16.53
N LYS A 169 19.92 -15.54 16.31
CA LYS A 169 20.06 -14.47 17.30
C LYS A 169 19.25 -13.28 16.84
N LEU A 170 18.36 -12.80 17.69
CA LEU A 170 17.47 -11.68 17.38
C LEU A 170 18.06 -10.41 17.98
N ASN A 171 18.03 -9.34 17.20
CA ASN A 171 18.35 -7.99 17.64
C ASN A 171 17.15 -7.09 17.33
N PHE A 172 16.72 -6.30 18.30
CA PHE A 172 15.65 -5.32 18.12
C PHE A 172 16.30 -3.97 17.86
N ILE A 173 15.81 -3.26 16.85
CA ILE A 173 16.38 -2.01 16.36
C ILE A 173 15.23 -1.02 16.29
N ASP A 174 15.30 0.02 17.10
CA ASP A 174 14.39 1.17 17.13
C ASP A 174 15.14 2.50 16.94
N GLU A 175 16.48 2.47 16.84
CA GLU A 175 17.27 3.67 16.63
C GLU A 175 17.04 4.22 15.20
N PRO A 176 16.59 5.47 15.04
CA PRO A 176 16.19 6.02 13.75
C PRO A 176 17.28 5.89 12.67
N ASP A 177 18.53 6.20 12.99
CA ASP A 177 19.63 6.15 12.03
C ASP A 177 19.87 4.73 11.50
N ARG A 178 19.75 3.72 12.37
CA ARG A 178 19.92 2.31 12.01
C ARG A 178 18.73 1.80 11.20
N VAL A 179 17.51 2.23 11.55
CA VAL A 179 16.32 1.96 10.74
C VAL A 179 16.51 2.53 9.33
N HIS A 180 16.93 3.80 9.22
CA HIS A 180 17.20 4.47 7.94
C HIS A 180 18.27 3.76 7.11
N GLU A 181 19.35 3.29 7.74
CA GLU A 181 20.38 2.50 7.07
C GLU A 181 19.80 1.21 6.47
N ILE A 182 18.98 0.48 7.24
CA ILE A 182 18.38 -0.79 6.81
C ILE A 182 17.38 -0.56 5.66
N ILE A 183 16.44 0.37 5.80
CA ILE A 183 15.43 0.61 4.76
C ILE A 183 16.03 1.14 3.46
N SER A 184 17.19 1.82 3.54
CA SER A 184 17.92 2.31 2.36
C SER A 184 18.77 1.22 1.69
N SER A 185 18.92 0.07 2.34
CA SER A 185 19.66 -1.06 1.77
C SER A 185 18.99 -1.60 0.50
N GLN A 186 19.81 -2.05 -0.44
CA GLN A 186 19.33 -2.72 -1.65
C GLN A 186 18.58 -4.01 -1.31
N ASP A 187 18.96 -4.68 -0.23
CA ASP A 187 18.36 -5.96 0.21
C ASP A 187 17.01 -5.79 0.93
N ALA A 188 16.62 -4.56 1.28
CA ALA A 188 15.36 -4.28 1.98
C ALA A 188 14.20 -4.09 0.99
N HIS A 189 13.22 -4.96 1.03
CA HIS A 189 12.00 -4.93 0.22
C HIS A 189 10.81 -4.71 1.14
N TYR A 190 10.31 -3.48 1.23
CA TYR A 190 9.08 -3.18 1.94
C TYR A 190 7.95 -2.88 0.95
N CYS A 191 6.73 -3.12 1.39
CA CYS A 191 5.56 -2.62 0.69
C CYS A 191 5.27 -1.19 1.15
N TYR A 192 4.60 -0.42 0.30
CA TYR A 192 4.12 0.95 0.52
C TYR A 192 3.76 1.33 1.97
N ASN A 193 3.82 2.63 2.29
CA ASN A 193 3.37 3.16 3.57
C ASN A 193 1.82 3.17 3.64
N PRO A 194 1.15 2.51 4.62
CA PRO A 194 -0.30 2.54 4.80
C PRO A 194 -0.79 3.65 5.74
N PHE A 195 0.05 4.25 6.59
CA PHE A 195 -0.38 5.22 7.61
C PHE A 195 0.02 6.66 7.29
N GLY A 196 1.11 6.83 6.57
CA GLY A 196 1.67 8.11 6.16
C GLY A 196 1.82 8.29 4.66
N LYS A 197 2.55 9.34 4.30
CA LYS A 197 2.97 9.68 2.95
C LYS A 197 4.48 9.56 2.88
N GLY A 198 5.02 8.83 1.89
CA GLY A 198 6.47 8.81 1.64
C GLY A 198 7.14 7.47 1.83
N VAL A 199 8.31 7.49 2.48
CA VAL A 199 9.13 6.31 2.75
C VAL A 199 8.49 5.48 3.87
N TYR A 200 8.55 4.16 3.72
CA TYR A 200 8.19 3.24 4.80
C TYR A 200 9.25 3.33 5.90
N LEU A 201 8.84 3.73 7.09
CA LEU A 201 9.73 3.89 8.24
C LEU A 201 9.19 3.04 9.39
N PRO A 202 9.68 1.79 9.54
CA PRO A 202 9.26 0.97 10.64
C PRO A 202 9.72 1.60 11.96
N LYS A 203 8.84 1.61 12.95
CA LYS A 203 9.16 2.04 14.31
C LYS A 203 10.08 1.02 15.01
N LEU A 204 9.97 -0.24 14.60
CA LEU A 204 10.74 -1.35 15.14
C LEU A 204 11.15 -2.32 14.04
N ILE A 205 12.42 -2.73 14.02
CA ILE A 205 12.94 -3.80 13.18
C ILE A 205 13.47 -4.93 14.06
N VAL A 206 13.14 -6.17 13.71
CA VAL A 206 13.83 -7.36 14.23
C VAL A 206 14.84 -7.81 13.19
N GLU A 207 16.12 -7.76 13.54
CA GLU A 207 17.24 -8.25 12.74
C GLU A 207 17.69 -9.64 13.21
N SER A 208 18.10 -10.48 12.26
CA SER A 208 18.94 -11.63 12.54
C SER A 208 20.04 -11.82 11.50
N LYS A 209 21.25 -12.17 11.93
CA LYS A 209 22.39 -12.45 11.04
C LYS A 209 22.57 -13.94 10.82
N ILE A 210 22.60 -14.37 9.56
CA ILE A 210 22.89 -15.74 9.14
C ILE A 210 24.13 -15.73 8.25
N GLY A 211 25.27 -16.14 8.81
CA GLY A 211 26.55 -16.04 8.10
C GLY A 211 26.86 -14.57 7.79
N ARG A 212 26.88 -14.21 6.49
CA ARG A 212 27.13 -12.84 6.03
C ARG A 212 25.86 -12.04 5.70
N LYS A 213 24.69 -12.68 5.75
CA LYS A 213 23.41 -12.05 5.36
C LYS A 213 22.65 -11.60 6.61
N SER A 214 22.11 -10.39 6.58
CA SER A 214 21.10 -9.94 7.53
C SER A 214 19.70 -10.24 7.00
N LEU A 215 18.83 -10.70 7.89
CA LEU A 215 17.39 -10.80 7.69
C LEU A 215 16.70 -9.77 8.57
N TRP A 216 15.61 -9.20 8.09
CA TRP A 216 14.85 -8.16 8.76
C TRP A 216 13.35 -8.38 8.58
N VAL A 217 12.60 -8.15 9.66
CA VAL A 217 11.17 -7.89 9.62
C VAL A 217 10.93 -6.56 10.33
N GLY A 218 10.02 -5.74 9.82
CA GLY A 218 9.80 -4.38 10.34
C GLY A 218 8.32 -4.12 10.61
N GLY A 219 8.03 -3.35 11.66
CA GLY A 219 6.70 -2.90 12.03
C GLY A 219 6.59 -1.38 12.03
N GLU A 220 5.73 -0.81 11.21
CA GLU A 220 5.29 0.59 11.29
C GLU A 220 4.05 0.67 12.18
N VAL A 221 4.01 1.61 13.12
CA VAL A 221 2.92 1.76 14.09
C VAL A 221 2.17 3.05 13.84
N ASN A 222 0.84 2.99 13.90
CA ASN A 222 -0.04 4.14 13.98
C ASN A 222 -0.63 4.24 15.38
N ASP A 223 0.05 5.00 16.24
CA ASP A 223 -0.31 5.17 17.65
C ASP A 223 -1.72 5.79 17.82
N ALA A 224 -2.21 6.56 16.84
CA ALA A 224 -3.52 7.22 16.93
C ALA A 224 -4.72 6.25 16.90
N PHE A 225 -4.53 5.06 16.33
CA PHE A 225 -5.58 4.05 16.23
C PHE A 225 -5.15 2.67 16.77
N GLY A 226 -3.93 2.53 17.28
CA GLY A 226 -3.42 1.27 17.82
C GLY A 226 -3.25 0.21 16.73
N HIS A 227 -2.70 0.58 15.57
CA HIS A 227 -2.46 -0.33 14.46
C HIS A 227 -0.98 -0.52 14.20
N ALA A 228 -0.60 -1.70 13.73
CA ALA A 228 0.70 -1.89 13.12
C ALA A 228 0.58 -2.53 11.74
N LYS A 229 1.40 -2.04 10.81
CA LYS A 229 1.72 -2.75 9.58
C LYS A 229 3.03 -3.46 9.79
N VAL A 230 3.07 -4.75 9.48
CA VAL A 230 4.30 -5.55 9.48
C VAL A 230 4.68 -5.95 8.07
N ASP A 231 5.98 -5.88 7.77
CA ASP A 231 6.57 -6.32 6.51
C ASP A 231 7.75 -7.27 6.77
N ILE A 232 7.87 -8.25 5.89
CA ILE A 232 9.08 -9.04 5.72
C ILE A 232 9.99 -8.26 4.76
N LEU A 233 11.09 -7.72 5.28
CA LEU A 233 11.94 -6.81 4.52
C LEU A 233 12.94 -7.54 3.62
N ASN A 234 13.01 -8.86 3.65
CA ASN A 234 13.85 -9.62 2.73
C ASN A 234 13.04 -10.69 2.02
N VAL A 235 13.20 -10.79 0.70
CA VAL A 235 12.62 -11.89 -0.06
C VAL A 235 13.32 -13.20 0.34
N PRO A 236 12.59 -14.17 0.94
CA PRO A 236 13.19 -15.44 1.34
C PRO A 236 13.57 -16.27 0.12
N LYS A 237 14.84 -16.64 0.00
CA LYS A 237 15.38 -17.46 -1.10
C LYS A 237 15.43 -18.96 -0.76
N THR A 238 15.32 -19.31 0.52
CA THR A 238 15.38 -20.71 0.97
C THR A 238 14.30 -21.02 1.99
N ASN A 239 13.92 -22.30 2.12
CA ASN A 239 12.99 -22.75 3.17
C ASN A 239 13.52 -22.47 4.60
N LYS A 240 14.84 -22.43 4.76
CA LYS A 240 15.47 -22.05 6.03
C LYS A 240 15.21 -20.58 6.36
N GLU A 241 15.41 -19.69 5.38
CA GLU A 241 15.11 -18.26 5.53
C GLU A 241 13.62 -18.02 5.82
N LYS A 242 12.71 -18.73 5.13
CA LYS A 242 11.26 -18.67 5.42
C LYS A 242 10.99 -18.95 6.90
N LYS A 243 11.50 -20.06 7.44
CA LYS A 243 11.34 -20.41 8.86
C LYS A 243 11.90 -19.34 9.80
N TYR A 244 13.03 -18.73 9.44
CA TYR A 244 13.67 -17.72 10.28
C TYR A 244 12.84 -16.44 10.30
N LEU A 245 12.40 -15.97 9.12
CA LEU A 245 11.53 -14.79 9.00
C LEU A 245 10.17 -15.00 9.68
N THR A 246 9.56 -16.19 9.56
CA THR A 246 8.33 -16.52 10.30
C THR A 246 8.54 -16.43 11.81
N TRP A 247 9.66 -16.98 12.32
CA TRP A 247 10.00 -16.87 13.75
C TRP A 247 10.24 -15.43 14.18
N MET A 248 10.99 -14.66 13.38
CA MET A 248 11.25 -13.24 13.64
C MET A 248 9.97 -12.41 13.65
N LEU A 249 9.05 -12.67 12.71
CA LEU A 249 7.75 -12.02 12.65
C LEU A 249 6.94 -12.28 13.93
N GLY A 250 6.92 -13.51 14.44
CA GLY A 250 6.28 -13.82 15.72
C GLY A 250 6.84 -13.00 16.89
N HIS A 251 8.16 -12.79 16.93
CA HIS A 251 8.78 -11.92 17.94
C HIS A 251 8.47 -10.44 17.75
N LEU A 252 8.45 -9.95 16.50
CA LEU A 252 8.03 -8.58 16.20
C LEU A 252 6.59 -8.34 16.69
N LEU A 253 5.67 -9.27 16.42
CA LEU A 253 4.28 -9.18 16.86
C LEU A 253 4.17 -9.17 18.39
N GLY A 254 4.92 -10.03 19.08
CA GLY A 254 4.95 -10.05 20.55
C GLY A 254 5.48 -8.74 21.15
N GLU A 255 6.53 -8.18 20.54
CA GLU A 255 7.09 -6.90 20.97
C GLU A 255 6.10 -5.76 20.75
N LEU A 256 5.52 -5.64 19.55
CA LEU A 256 4.51 -4.62 19.23
C LEU A 256 3.30 -4.69 20.18
N SER A 257 2.82 -5.91 20.47
CA SER A 257 1.70 -6.13 21.40
C SER A 257 2.03 -5.71 22.83
N SER A 258 3.29 -5.82 23.26
CA SER A 258 3.71 -5.53 24.63
C SER A 258 4.09 -4.07 24.84
N SER A 259 4.65 -3.42 23.81
CA SER A 259 5.28 -2.10 23.93
C SER A 259 4.47 -0.94 23.32
N HIS A 260 3.49 -1.19 22.45
CA HIS A 260 2.88 -0.14 21.61
C HIS A 260 1.33 -0.07 21.61
N ASP A 261 0.66 -0.74 22.55
CA ASP A 261 -0.82 -0.80 22.64
C ASP A 261 -1.50 -1.09 21.27
N VAL A 262 -0.89 -2.00 20.51
CA VAL A 262 -1.35 -2.37 19.17
C VAL A 262 -2.47 -3.40 19.29
N GLY A 263 -3.69 -2.99 18.93
CA GLY A 263 -4.87 -3.85 18.92
C GLY A 263 -5.13 -4.57 17.59
N SER A 264 -4.53 -4.10 16.48
CA SER A 264 -4.68 -4.70 15.15
C SER A 264 -3.36 -4.70 14.38
N VAL A 265 -3.01 -5.85 13.81
CA VAL A 265 -1.83 -6.01 12.96
C VAL A 265 -2.23 -6.55 11.60
N PHE A 266 -1.67 -5.95 10.55
CA PHE A 266 -1.84 -6.42 9.18
C PHE A 266 -0.53 -6.33 8.41
N GLY A 267 -0.44 -7.06 7.30
CA GLY A 267 0.67 -6.98 6.37
C GLY A 267 0.14 -6.98 4.95
N PHE A 268 0.89 -6.38 4.05
CA PHE A 268 0.64 -6.52 2.62
C PHE A 268 1.91 -7.08 2.00
N SER A 269 1.77 -8.18 1.28
CA SER A 269 2.84 -8.69 0.44
C SER A 269 2.40 -8.61 -0.99
N MET A 270 3.35 -8.31 -1.86
CA MET A 270 3.19 -8.53 -3.28
C MET A 270 3.14 -10.05 -3.52
N VAL A 271 2.23 -10.47 -4.39
CA VAL A 271 2.28 -11.80 -5.00
C VAL A 271 3.11 -11.60 -6.26
N ASP A 272 4.39 -11.98 -6.21
CA ASP A 272 5.21 -12.03 -7.42
C ASP A 272 4.80 -13.29 -8.20
N ASP A 273 4.25 -13.09 -9.40
CA ASP A 273 3.95 -14.17 -10.36
C ASP A 273 5.19 -14.59 -11.20
N LYS A 274 6.41 -14.22 -10.77
CA LYS A 274 7.67 -14.54 -11.45
C LYS A 274 8.52 -15.55 -10.70
#